data_AF-A0A1D6XS21-F1
#
_entry.id   AF-A0A1D6XS21-F1
#
_cell.length_a   1.000
_cell.length_b   1.000
_cell.length_c   1.000
_cell.angle_alpha   90.00
_cell.angle_beta   90.00
_cell.angle_gamma   90.00
#
_symmetry.space_group_name_H-M   'P 1'
#
loop_
_entity.id
_entity.type
_entity.pdbx_description
1 polymer ?
#
loop_
_entity_poly.entity_id
_entity_poly.type
_entity_poly.pdbx_seq_one_letter_code
_entity_poly.pdbx_strand_id
1 'polypeptide(L)'
;MINEHYIPQAVILANGEYPAHELPLRLLAEAQFVVCCDGAANEYISRGHTPDVIIGDGDSLLPEYKKRFSSIILQISDQETNDQTKAVHYLQSKGIRKIAIVGATGKREDHTLGNISLLMEYMRSGMEVRTVTDYGTFIPVSDTQSFASHPGQQVSIINFGAEGLKGEGL
;
A
#
# COMPACT_ATOMS: atom_id res chain seq x y z
N MET A 1 -12.72 10.48 -9.25
CA MET A 1 -12.36 10.67 -7.83
C MET A 1 -12.30 9.31 -7.14
N ILE A 2 -11.23 9.01 -6.40
CA ILE A 2 -11.38 8.07 -5.26
C ILE A 2 -12.46 8.72 -4.40
N ASN A 3 -13.55 8.02 -4.08
CA ASN A 3 -14.59 8.52 -3.17
C ASN A 3 -13.90 9.28 -2.03
N GLU A 4 -14.33 10.52 -1.74
CA GLU A 4 -13.80 11.40 -0.68
C GLU A 4 -13.88 10.78 0.74
N HIS A 5 -14.24 9.49 0.84
CA HIS A 5 -14.43 8.73 2.06
C HIS A 5 -13.84 7.31 1.99
N TYR A 6 -12.77 7.05 1.21
CA TYR A 6 -11.99 5.83 1.44
C TYR A 6 -11.16 6.01 2.72
N ILE A 7 -11.72 5.58 3.84
CA ILE A 7 -11.07 5.60 5.16
C ILE A 7 -10.54 4.20 5.43
N PRO A 8 -9.23 3.93 5.22
CA PRO A 8 -8.63 2.66 5.60
C PRO A 8 -8.45 2.59 7.12
N GLN A 9 -8.40 1.38 7.66
CA GLN A 9 -8.08 1.15 9.07
C GLN A 9 -6.58 1.34 9.35
N ALA A 10 -5.74 1.11 8.33
CA ALA A 10 -4.30 1.31 8.39
C ALA A 10 -3.73 1.66 7.02
N VAL A 11 -2.61 2.36 7.00
CA VAL A 11 -1.86 2.71 5.79
C VAL A 11 -0.49 2.05 5.83
N ILE A 12 -0.13 1.36 4.76
CA ILE A 12 1.23 0.86 4.52
C ILE A 12 1.96 1.90 3.67
N LEU A 13 3.07 2.42 4.16
CA LEU A 13 4.05 3.16 3.36
C LEU A 13 5.10 2.17 2.84
N ALA A 14 4.96 1.78 1.58
CA ALA A 14 5.90 0.89 0.90
C ALA A 14 7.20 1.63 0.53
N ASN A 15 8.22 0.87 0.12
CA ASN A 15 9.58 1.39 -0.11
C ASN A 15 9.86 1.81 -1.58
N GLY A 16 8.86 2.40 -2.25
CA GLY A 16 8.98 3.12 -3.51
C GLY A 16 9.30 4.61 -3.28
N GLU A 17 8.88 5.47 -4.20
CA GLU A 17 8.96 6.92 -4.00
C GLU A 17 7.94 7.38 -2.96
N TYR A 18 8.34 8.31 -2.10
CA TYR A 18 7.44 8.85 -1.10
C TYR A 18 6.32 9.65 -1.79
N PRO A 19 5.05 9.56 -1.32
CA PRO A 19 3.94 10.24 -1.97
C PRO A 19 4.15 11.76 -2.12
N ALA A 20 3.87 12.29 -3.30
CA ALA A 20 3.91 13.73 -3.57
C ALA A 20 2.52 14.34 -3.84
N HIS A 21 1.55 13.51 -4.24
CA HIS A 21 0.19 13.96 -4.51
C HIS A 21 -0.65 14.10 -3.24
N GLU A 22 -1.59 15.04 -3.23
CA GLU A 22 -2.42 15.37 -2.06
C GLU A 22 -3.20 14.17 -1.51
N LEU A 23 -3.71 13.29 -2.38
CA LEU A 23 -4.53 12.15 -1.99
C LEU A 23 -3.78 11.11 -1.14
N PRO A 24 -2.66 10.51 -1.60
CA PRO A 24 -1.88 9.59 -0.76
C PRO A 24 -1.25 10.27 0.46
N LEU A 25 -0.87 11.56 0.37
CA LEU A 25 -0.42 12.34 1.53
C LEU A 25 -1.52 12.50 2.59
N ARG A 26 -2.75 12.77 2.18
CA ARG A 26 -3.91 12.87 3.07
C ARG A 26 -4.19 11.54 3.76
N LEU A 27 -4.09 10.42 3.04
CA LEU A 27 -4.22 9.09 3.64
C LEU A 27 -3.19 8.85 4.74
N LEU A 28 -1.93 9.26 4.54
CA LEU A 28 -0.90 9.19 5.58
C LEU A 28 -1.21 10.11 6.76
N ALA A 29 -1.63 11.35 6.49
CA ALA A 29 -1.89 12.34 7.53
C ALA A 29 -3.11 11.98 8.42
N GLU A 30 -4.14 11.37 7.84
CA GLU A 30 -5.37 10.97 8.54
C GLU A 30 -5.30 9.53 9.08
N ALA A 31 -4.24 8.77 8.78
CA ALA A 31 -4.10 7.39 9.23
C ALA A 31 -4.00 7.30 10.76
N GLN A 32 -4.81 6.42 11.35
CA GLN A 32 -4.70 6.07 12.77
C GLN A 32 -3.60 5.03 13.04
N PHE A 33 -3.12 4.35 12.00
CA PHE A 33 -2.11 3.33 12.10
C PHE A 33 -1.27 3.27 10.81
N VAL A 34 0.03 3.49 10.90
CA VAL A 34 0.97 3.51 9.77
C VAL A 34 2.05 2.47 9.93
N VAL A 35 2.15 1.58 8.94
CA VAL A 35 3.20 0.57 8.82
C VAL A 35 4.18 1.03 7.74
N CYS A 36 5.43 1.28 8.11
CA CYS A 36 6.48 1.61 7.14
C CYS A 36 7.26 0.35 6.74
N CYS A 37 7.50 0.16 5.45
CA CYS A 37 8.37 -0.90 4.93
C CYS A 37 9.83 -0.42 4.92
N ASP A 38 10.63 -0.98 5.82
CA ASP A 38 12.08 -0.84 5.90
C ASP A 38 12.56 0.62 5.70
N GLY A 39 13.33 0.90 4.64
CA GLY A 39 13.90 2.21 4.35
C GLY A 39 12.87 3.34 4.17
N ALA A 40 11.60 3.02 3.90
CA ALA A 40 10.54 4.01 3.76
C ALA A 40 10.30 4.82 5.05
N ALA A 41 10.62 4.23 6.22
CA ALA A 41 10.48 4.91 7.49
C ALA A 41 11.41 6.13 7.63
N ASN A 42 12.56 6.15 6.94
CA ASN A 42 13.50 7.27 7.06
C ASN A 42 12.87 8.60 6.66
N GLU A 43 12.21 8.65 5.50
CA GLU A 43 11.58 9.87 5.01
C GLU A 43 10.31 10.21 5.82
N TYR A 44 9.57 9.19 6.27
CA TYR A 44 8.42 9.39 7.14
C TYR A 44 8.82 10.06 8.46
N ILE A 45 9.91 9.60 9.08
CA ILE A 45 10.43 10.12 10.35
C ILE A 45 11.05 11.51 10.16
N SER A 46 11.81 11.75 9.08
CA SER A 46 12.47 13.05 8.84
C SER A 46 11.47 14.18 8.62
N ARG A 47 10.27 13.86 8.14
CA ARG A 47 9.11 14.77 8.01
C ARG A 47 8.38 15.03 9.34
N GLY A 48 8.84 14.43 10.44
CA GLY A 48 8.30 14.62 11.78
C GLY A 48 7.19 13.64 12.16
N HIS A 49 6.90 12.65 11.33
CA HIS A 49 5.91 11.63 11.63
C HIS A 49 6.48 10.49 12.48
N THR A 50 5.61 9.74 13.14
CA THR A 50 5.99 8.58 13.96
C THR A 50 5.33 7.33 13.39
N PRO A 51 6.09 6.33 12.90
CA PRO A 51 5.51 5.07 12.47
C PRO A 51 5.00 4.27 13.68
N ASP A 52 3.92 3.51 13.49
CA ASP A 52 3.42 2.58 14.51
C ASP A 52 4.21 1.26 14.47
N VAL A 53 4.58 0.84 13.26
CA VAL A 53 5.35 -0.38 13.00
C VAL A 53 6.31 -0.14 11.84
N ILE A 54 7.51 -0.71 11.94
CA ILE A 54 8.46 -0.79 10.82
C ILE A 54 8.65 -2.28 10.49
N ILE A 55 8.37 -2.68 9.25
CA ILE A 55 8.53 -4.06 8.77
C ILE A 55 9.80 -4.14 7.93
N GLY A 56 10.71 -5.04 8.29
CA GLY A 56 11.99 -5.23 7.59
C GLY A 56 13.09 -5.66 8.56
N ASP A 57 14.31 -5.81 8.06
CA ASP A 57 15.52 -6.02 8.90
C ASP A 57 16.05 -4.70 9.52
N GLY A 58 15.57 -3.56 9.00
CA GLY A 58 15.95 -2.23 9.44
C GLY A 58 17.39 -1.87 9.06
N ASP A 59 18.05 -2.59 8.15
CA ASP A 59 19.40 -2.26 7.66
C ASP A 59 19.39 -1.04 6.73
N SER A 60 18.25 -0.76 6.10
CA SER A 60 18.06 0.48 5.33
C SER A 60 17.74 1.70 6.20
N LEU A 61 17.53 1.54 7.51
CA LEU A 61 17.24 2.65 8.41
C LEU A 61 18.51 3.44 8.76
N LEU A 62 18.37 4.75 8.91
CA LEU A 62 19.43 5.57 9.51
C LEU A 62 19.74 5.05 10.94
N PRO A 63 21.02 4.99 11.36
CA PRO A 63 21.40 4.40 12.64
C PRO A 63 20.68 5.02 13.86
N GLU A 64 20.42 6.33 13.80
CA GLU A 64 19.66 7.04 14.83
C GLU A 64 18.20 6.58 14.90
N TYR A 65 17.55 6.37 13.76
CA TYR A 65 16.16 5.92 13.67
C TYR A 65 16.03 4.45 14.04
N LYS A 66 16.96 3.60 13.59
CA LYS A 66 17.03 2.19 14.01
C LYS A 66 17.13 2.08 15.53
N LYS A 67 17.97 2.90 16.17
CA LYS A 67 18.10 2.94 17.63
C LYS A 67 16.81 3.45 18.29
N ARG A 68 16.26 4.57 17.81
CA ARG A 68 15.08 5.23 18.37
C ARG A 68 13.81 4.38 18.30
N PHE A 69 13.63 3.63 17.21
CA PHE A 69 12.41 2.87 16.92
C PHE A 69 12.61 1.35 17.06
N SER A 70 13.68 0.91 17.70
CA SER A 70 14.03 -0.52 17.83
C SER A 70 12.92 -1.40 18.39
N SER A 71 12.05 -0.87 19.26
CA SER A 71 10.93 -1.62 19.86
C SER A 71 9.74 -1.86 18.93
N ILE A 72 9.66 -1.15 17.81
CA ILE A 72 8.56 -1.27 16.82
C ILE A 72 9.03 -1.82 15.47
N ILE A 73 10.32 -2.14 15.34
CA ILE A 73 10.87 -2.85 14.18
C ILE A 73 10.53 -4.33 14.34
N LEU A 74 9.79 -4.88 13.38
CA LEU A 74 9.44 -6.30 13.34
C LEU A 74 10.16 -6.96 12.17
N GLN A 75 11.16 -7.75 12.50
CA GLN A 75 11.85 -8.60 11.55
C GLN A 75 11.08 -9.92 11.41
N ILE A 76 10.37 -10.07 10.29
CA ILE A 76 9.67 -11.30 9.94
C ILE A 76 10.64 -12.18 9.14
N SER A 77 10.91 -13.38 9.64
CA SER A 77 11.98 -14.27 9.15
C SER A 77 11.77 -14.83 7.75
N ASP A 78 10.59 -14.64 7.17
CA ASP A 78 10.25 -15.09 5.82
C ASP A 78 11.12 -14.36 4.78
N GLN A 79 11.94 -15.11 4.05
CA GLN A 79 12.81 -14.56 3.00
C GLN A 79 12.16 -14.64 1.61
N GLU A 80 11.05 -15.37 1.47
CA GLU A 80 10.38 -15.58 0.20
C GLU A 80 9.44 -14.41 -0.15
N THR A 81 9.09 -13.58 0.83
CA THR A 81 8.17 -12.46 0.66
C THR A 81 8.82 -11.10 0.88
N ASN A 82 8.36 -10.10 0.11
CA ASN A 82 8.80 -8.72 0.26
C ASN A 82 8.16 -8.03 1.47
N ASP A 83 8.70 -6.87 1.86
CA ASP A 83 8.22 -6.12 3.04
C ASP A 83 6.78 -5.63 2.91
N GLN A 84 6.29 -5.39 1.69
CA GLN A 84 4.89 -5.03 1.45
C GLN A 84 3.97 -6.20 1.84
N THR A 85 4.24 -7.41 1.36
CA THR A 85 3.47 -8.62 1.70
C THR A 85 3.55 -8.91 3.19
N LYS A 86 4.72 -8.78 3.79
CA LYS A 86 4.91 -8.92 5.25
C LYS A 86 4.05 -7.92 6.03
N ALA A 87 3.98 -6.66 5.58
CA ALA A 87 3.14 -5.63 6.20
C ALA A 87 1.64 -5.96 6.08
N VAL A 88 1.19 -6.45 4.91
CA VAL A 88 -0.20 -6.90 4.71
C VAL A 88 -0.53 -8.07 5.64
N HIS A 89 0.32 -9.09 5.70
CA HIS A 89 0.12 -10.25 6.58
C HIS A 89 0.14 -9.86 8.06
N TYR A 90 1.02 -8.94 8.45
CA TYR A 90 1.04 -8.39 9.81
C TYR A 90 -0.30 -7.76 10.17
N LEU A 91 -0.84 -6.86 9.32
CA LEU A 91 -2.13 -6.22 9.55
C LEU A 91 -3.28 -7.24 9.56
N GLN A 92 -3.26 -8.19 8.64
CA GLN A 92 -4.24 -9.28 8.59
C GLN A 92 -4.25 -10.10 9.89
N SER A 93 -3.08 -10.42 10.44
CA SER A 93 -2.94 -11.14 11.72
C SER A 93 -3.50 -10.35 12.91
N LYS A 94 -3.58 -9.02 12.81
CA LYS A 94 -4.20 -8.12 13.78
C LYS A 94 -5.72 -7.95 13.58
N GLY A 95 -6.31 -8.65 12.60
CA GLY A 95 -7.72 -8.52 12.26
C GLY A 95 -8.06 -7.26 11.45
N ILE A 96 -7.06 -6.50 11.02
CA ILE A 96 -7.24 -5.35 10.13
C ILE A 96 -7.43 -5.89 8.71
N ARG A 97 -8.51 -5.47 8.03
CA ARG A 97 -8.84 -5.97 6.68
C ARG A 97 -8.87 -4.89 5.61
N LYS A 98 -9.19 -3.65 5.98
CA LYS A 98 -9.30 -2.53 5.04
C LYS A 98 -8.08 -1.63 5.13
N ILE A 99 -7.24 -1.65 4.09
CA ILE A 99 -5.93 -0.99 4.11
C ILE A 99 -5.69 -0.17 2.83
N ALA A 100 -4.85 0.86 2.94
CA ALA A 100 -4.27 1.53 1.78
C ALA A 100 -2.77 1.27 1.74
N ILE A 101 -2.21 1.13 0.55
CA ILE A 101 -0.78 1.09 0.30
C ILE A 101 -0.43 2.36 -0.47
N VAL A 102 0.56 3.11 0.00
CA VAL A 102 1.10 4.30 -0.65
C VAL A 102 2.61 4.14 -0.82
N GLY A 103 3.20 4.89 -1.74
CA GLY A 103 4.63 4.80 -2.04
C GLY A 103 5.07 3.43 -2.53
N ALA A 104 4.20 2.69 -3.23
CA ALA A 104 4.50 1.34 -3.72
C ALA A 104 5.23 1.32 -5.08
N THR A 105 5.39 2.47 -5.72
CA THR A 105 5.87 2.63 -7.11
C THR A 105 6.94 3.72 -7.21
N GLY A 106 7.59 3.86 -8.37
CA GLY A 106 8.40 5.04 -8.70
C GLY A 106 9.92 4.90 -8.47
N LYS A 107 10.36 3.80 -7.84
CA LYS A 107 11.77 3.38 -7.80
C LYS A 107 12.00 2.27 -8.83
N ARG A 108 12.71 1.19 -8.46
CA ARG A 108 12.93 0.05 -9.35
C ARG A 108 11.62 -0.53 -9.88
N GLU A 109 11.59 -0.78 -11.18
CA GLU A 109 10.38 -1.17 -11.90
C GLU A 109 9.96 -2.60 -11.60
N ASP A 110 10.90 -3.50 -11.31
CA ASP A 110 10.61 -4.87 -10.87
C ASP A 110 9.86 -4.88 -9.53
N HIS A 111 10.26 -4.02 -8.59
CA HIS A 111 9.53 -3.81 -7.34
C HIS A 111 8.13 -3.22 -7.60
N THR A 112 8.03 -2.24 -8.50
CA THR A 112 6.75 -1.64 -8.89
C THR A 112 5.78 -2.69 -9.45
N LEU A 113 6.24 -3.52 -10.39
CA LEU A 113 5.44 -4.59 -10.99
C LEU A 113 5.02 -5.61 -9.94
N GLY A 114 5.95 -6.08 -9.10
CA GLY A 114 5.66 -7.02 -8.03
C GLY A 114 4.64 -6.48 -7.03
N ASN A 115 4.83 -5.24 -6.56
CA ASN A 115 3.94 -4.59 -5.60
C ASN A 115 2.50 -4.45 -6.14
N ILE A 116 2.36 -4.11 -7.43
CA ILE A 116 1.05 -3.98 -8.08
C ILE A 116 0.40 -5.36 -8.29
N SER A 117 1.15 -6.36 -8.78
CA SER A 117 0.59 -7.69 -9.07
C SER A 117 0.10 -8.41 -7.81
N LEU A 118 0.76 -8.19 -6.68
CA LEU A 118 0.41 -8.81 -5.39
C LEU A 118 -0.95 -8.37 -4.84
N LEU A 119 -1.53 -7.27 -5.32
CA LEU A 119 -2.87 -6.82 -4.92
C LEU A 119 -3.94 -7.90 -5.12
N MET A 120 -3.82 -8.71 -6.18
CA MET A 120 -4.76 -9.81 -6.44
C MET A 120 -4.64 -10.91 -5.38
N GLU A 121 -3.44 -11.20 -4.89
CA GLU A 121 -3.22 -12.19 -3.83
C GLU A 121 -3.78 -11.72 -2.49
N TYR A 122 -3.55 -10.45 -2.15
CA TYR A 122 -4.10 -9.84 -0.93
C TYR A 122 -5.64 -9.83 -0.95
N MET A 123 -6.25 -9.51 -2.09
CA MET A 123 -7.71 -9.59 -2.23
C MET A 123 -8.21 -11.04 -2.03
N ARG A 124 -7.54 -12.02 -2.65
CA ARG A 124 -7.88 -13.45 -2.50
C ARG A 124 -7.72 -13.94 -1.06
N SER A 125 -6.81 -13.36 -0.28
CA SER A 125 -6.68 -13.65 1.15
C SER A 125 -7.72 -12.94 2.03
N GLY A 126 -8.62 -12.15 1.44
CA GLY A 126 -9.72 -11.49 2.13
C GLY A 126 -9.43 -10.05 2.59
N MET A 127 -8.38 -9.41 2.07
CA MET A 127 -8.06 -8.01 2.34
C MET A 127 -8.81 -7.07 1.38
N GLU A 128 -9.42 -6.01 1.91
CA GLU A 128 -9.86 -4.85 1.12
C GLU A 128 -8.66 -3.90 0.99
N VAL A 129 -7.89 -4.07 -0.07
CA VAL A 129 -6.64 -3.32 -0.31
C VAL A 129 -6.77 -2.40 -1.52
N ARG A 130 -6.12 -1.24 -1.44
CA ARG A 130 -5.92 -0.33 -2.58
C ARG A 130 -4.49 0.19 -2.58
N THR A 131 -3.86 0.25 -3.74
CA THR A 131 -2.61 1.02 -3.90
C THR A 131 -2.96 2.39 -4.46
N VAL A 132 -2.67 3.45 -3.70
CA VAL A 132 -2.90 4.84 -4.08
C VAL A 132 -1.56 5.46 -4.44
N THR A 133 -1.44 5.88 -5.71
CA THR A 133 -0.23 6.50 -6.26
C THR A 133 -0.46 7.99 -6.47
N ASP A 134 0.58 8.68 -6.94
CA ASP A 134 0.46 10.10 -7.32
C ASP A 134 -0.42 10.33 -8.57
N TYR A 135 -0.75 9.27 -9.31
CA TYR A 135 -1.46 9.37 -10.58
C TYR A 135 -2.83 8.69 -10.59
N GLY A 136 -3.16 7.90 -9.57
CA GLY A 136 -4.42 7.16 -9.53
C GLY A 136 -4.48 6.11 -8.44
N THR A 137 -5.37 5.14 -8.60
CA THR A 137 -5.56 4.05 -7.64
C THR A 137 -5.72 2.73 -8.35
N PHE A 138 -4.90 1.76 -7.95
CA PHE A 138 -5.09 0.37 -8.30
C PHE A 138 -6.06 -0.29 -7.32
N ILE A 139 -7.09 -0.93 -7.85
CA ILE A 139 -8.11 -1.66 -7.10
C ILE A 139 -8.14 -3.08 -7.66
N PRO A 140 -7.78 -4.12 -6.88
CA PRO A 140 -7.98 -5.51 -7.30
C PRO A 140 -9.49 -5.82 -7.28
N VAL A 141 -9.95 -6.63 -8.24
CA VAL A 141 -11.37 -6.92 -8.45
C VAL A 141 -11.57 -8.40 -8.74
N SER A 142 -12.65 -8.97 -8.23
CA SER A 142 -13.15 -10.30 -8.60
C SER A 142 -14.54 -10.16 -9.22
N ASP A 143 -14.80 -10.97 -10.25
CA ASP A 143 -16.12 -11.12 -10.87
C ASP A 143 -16.75 -9.77 -11.32
N THR A 144 -18.05 -9.60 -11.09
CA THR A 144 -18.79 -8.40 -11.50
C THR A 144 -18.71 -7.33 -10.42
N GLN A 145 -18.26 -6.14 -10.78
CA GLN A 145 -18.13 -5.00 -9.87
C GLN A 145 -18.59 -3.70 -10.53
N SER A 146 -19.12 -2.79 -9.71
CA SER A 146 -19.46 -1.43 -10.13
C SER A 146 -18.60 -0.40 -9.41
N PHE A 147 -18.29 0.70 -10.09
CA PHE A 147 -17.45 1.78 -9.60
C PHE A 147 -18.14 3.12 -9.82
N ALA A 148 -18.06 4.00 -8.82
CA ALA A 148 -18.41 5.40 -9.02
C ALA A 148 -17.35 6.07 -9.92
N SER A 149 -17.81 6.91 -10.85
CA SER A 149 -16.95 7.62 -11.80
C SER A 149 -17.55 8.99 -12.15
N HIS A 150 -16.86 9.74 -13.01
CA HIS A 150 -17.39 10.92 -13.68
C HIS A 150 -17.07 10.88 -15.18
N PRO A 151 -17.83 11.60 -16.03
CA PRO A 151 -17.52 11.70 -17.45
C PRO A 151 -16.06 12.11 -17.70
N GLY A 152 -15.39 11.39 -18.61
CA GLY A 152 -13.99 11.63 -18.97
C GLY A 152 -12.95 11.10 -17.98
N GLN A 153 -13.35 10.43 -16.89
CA GLN A 153 -12.40 9.78 -15.98
C GLN A 153 -11.65 8.65 -16.72
N GLN A 154 -10.32 8.68 -16.67
CA GLN A 154 -9.48 7.63 -17.24
C GLN A 154 -9.62 6.33 -16.43
N VAL A 155 -9.86 5.22 -17.13
CA VAL A 155 -9.97 3.88 -16.56
C VAL A 155 -9.15 2.90 -17.39
N SER A 156 -8.26 2.17 -16.75
CA SER A 156 -7.45 1.12 -17.37
C SER A 156 -7.72 -0.21 -16.67
N ILE A 157 -7.92 -1.28 -17.45
CA ILE A 157 -8.18 -2.63 -16.95
C ILE A 157 -6.99 -3.51 -17.32
N ILE A 158 -6.40 -4.17 -16.32
CA ILE A 158 -5.32 -5.15 -16.50
C ILE A 158 -5.89 -6.53 -16.13
N ASN A 159 -5.87 -7.45 -17.08
CA ASN A 159 -6.47 -8.77 -16.88
C ASN A 159 -5.51 -9.73 -16.15
N PHE A 160 -5.97 -10.34 -15.06
CA PHE A 160 -5.27 -11.37 -14.28
C PHE A 160 -5.92 -12.76 -14.44
N GLY A 161 -6.39 -13.07 -15.64
CA GLY A 161 -7.02 -14.36 -15.98
C GLY A 161 -8.54 -14.38 -15.89
N ALA A 162 -9.20 -13.22 -15.86
CA ALA A 162 -10.64 -13.13 -16.01
C ALA A 162 -11.06 -13.44 -17.46
N GLU A 163 -12.21 -14.10 -17.60
CA GLU A 163 -12.82 -14.43 -18.88
C GLU A 163 -14.16 -13.70 -19.03
N GLY A 164 -14.61 -13.48 -20.27
CA GLY A 164 -15.91 -12.86 -20.54
C GLY A 164 -16.06 -11.41 -20.06
N LEU A 165 -14.95 -10.65 -20.02
CA LEU A 165 -14.94 -9.24 -19.61
C LEU A 165 -15.91 -8.42 -20.47
N LYS A 166 -16.85 -7.75 -19.80
CA LYS A 166 -17.82 -6.81 -20.37
C LYS A 166 -18.02 -5.65 -19.40
N GLY A 167 -18.31 -4.46 -19.92
CA GLY A 167 -18.56 -3.28 -19.12
C GLY A 167 -19.64 -2.41 -19.76
N GLU A 168 -20.35 -1.66 -18.92
CA GLU A 168 -21.33 -0.65 -19.32
C GLU A 168 -20.87 0.70 -18.77
N GLY A 169 -20.90 1.76 -19.58
CA GLY A 169 -20.46 3.10 -19.16
C GLY A 169 -18.94 3.34 -19.20
N LEU A 170 -18.18 2.48 -19.88
CA LEU A 170 -16.78 2.70 -20.28
C LEU A 170 -16.71 3.26 -21.72
#